data_AF-U2H753-F1
#
_entry.id   AF-U2H753-F1
#
_cell.length_a   1.000
_cell.length_b   1.000
_cell.length_c   1.000
_cell.angle_alpha   90.00
_cell.angle_beta   90.00
_cell.angle_gamma   90.00
#
_symmetry.space_group_name_H-M   'P 1'
#
loop_
_entity.id
_entity.type
_entity.pdbx_description
1 polymer ?
#
loop_
_entity_poly.entity_id
_entity_poly.type
_entity_poly.pdbx_seq_one_letter_code
_entity_poly.pdbx_strand_id
1 'polypeptide(L)'
;MNAGNFGALPAYAELQVASDFSFLHGASRAEEYVARAAQLGYSAIAITDECSLAGVVRAHVEAKAANMPLIIGSHFRLTAADGSPALAFTALATNRDGYGNLCEFISLGRMRSKKGSYRLAPLDLEHPEAPYTHLRGLPDCIAILSPDFPANEQRLDAQVEWFARVFGDRAWIALTLHARAMDDIHRGVVERVAARHGPPLDFRAFYRCCAR
;
A
#
# COMPACT_ATOMS: atom_id res chain seq x y z
N MET A 1 6.49 21.20 32.76
CA MET A 1 5.67 19.99 32.63
C MET A 1 6.29 19.16 31.51
N ASN A 2 7.13 18.18 31.87
CA ASN A 2 7.85 17.36 30.90
C ASN A 2 6.90 16.33 30.29
N ALA A 3 6.70 16.40 28.98
CA ALA A 3 6.07 15.35 28.20
C ALA A 3 6.88 14.06 28.41
N GLY A 4 6.19 12.97 28.74
CA GLY A 4 6.81 11.67 29.00
C GLY A 4 7.72 11.27 27.83
N ASN A 5 8.97 10.97 28.15
CA ASN A 5 9.94 10.46 27.21
C ASN A 5 9.53 9.02 26.82
N PHE A 6 8.82 8.86 25.69
CA PHE A 6 8.53 7.57 25.06
C PHE A 6 9.78 6.92 24.42
N GLY A 7 10.95 7.08 25.04
CA GLY A 7 12.27 6.79 24.48
C GLY A 7 12.65 5.31 24.34
N ALA A 8 11.70 4.40 24.15
CA ALA A 8 11.98 2.96 24.04
C ALA A 8 11.36 2.26 22.82
N LEU A 9 10.52 2.95 22.02
CA LEU A 9 10.00 2.38 20.79
C LEU A 9 10.78 2.92 19.58
N PRO A 10 11.08 2.06 18.58
CA PRO A 10 11.70 2.53 17.35
C PRO A 10 10.80 3.55 16.66
N ALA A 11 11.43 4.45 15.90
CA ALA A 11 10.73 5.35 14.99
C ALA A 11 9.76 4.56 14.10
N TYR A 12 8.53 5.04 14.01
CA TYR A 12 7.45 4.37 13.29
C TYR A 12 6.87 5.28 12.21
N ALA A 13 6.60 4.69 11.05
CA ALA A 13 5.88 5.32 9.95
C ALA A 13 4.76 4.41 9.50
N GLU A 14 3.55 4.96 9.36
CA GLU A 14 2.41 4.22 8.83
C GLU A 14 2.39 4.36 7.31
N LEU A 15 2.45 3.23 6.59
CA LEU A 15 2.55 3.20 5.13
C LEU A 15 1.26 2.76 4.43
N GLN A 16 0.23 2.36 5.17
CA GLN A 16 -1.04 1.89 4.62
C GLN A 16 -2.25 2.55 5.29
N VAL A 17 -2.56 3.79 4.90
CA VAL A 17 -3.73 4.54 5.38
C VAL A 17 -4.74 4.73 4.27
N ALA A 18 -5.98 4.29 4.54
CA ALA A 18 -7.14 4.59 3.69
C ALA A 18 -7.99 5.69 4.32
N SER A 19 -8.22 6.78 3.58
CA SER A 19 -9.08 7.89 3.95
C SER A 19 -10.51 7.73 3.45
N ASP A 20 -11.39 8.65 3.80
CA ASP A 20 -12.78 8.77 3.33
C ASP A 20 -12.92 8.78 1.79
N PHE A 21 -11.84 9.05 1.05
CA PHE A 21 -11.80 8.92 -0.40
C PHE A 21 -11.71 7.46 -0.90
N SER A 22 -11.44 6.51 -0.01
CA SER A 22 -11.60 5.07 -0.25
C SER A 22 -13.02 4.66 0.13
N PHE A 23 -13.95 4.77 -0.83
CA PHE A 23 -15.38 4.56 -0.60
C PHE A 23 -15.66 3.22 0.12
N LEU A 24 -16.38 3.28 1.25
CA LEU A 24 -16.70 2.14 2.14
C LEU A 24 -15.51 1.44 2.81
N HIS A 25 -14.29 1.99 2.69
CA HIS A 25 -13.06 1.39 3.23
C HIS A 25 -12.31 2.32 4.18
N GLY A 26 -12.40 3.64 4.01
CA GLY A 26 -11.90 4.63 4.97
C GLY A 26 -13.01 5.46 5.60
N ALA A 27 -12.86 5.77 6.88
CA ALA A 27 -13.86 6.49 7.68
C ALA A 27 -13.41 7.91 8.07
N SER A 28 -12.11 8.08 8.34
CA SER A 28 -11.54 9.38 8.73
C SER A 28 -10.98 10.15 7.54
N ARG A 29 -10.96 11.48 7.69
CA ARG A 29 -10.43 12.38 6.66
C ARG A 29 -8.91 12.30 6.63
N ALA A 30 -8.32 12.53 5.46
CA ALA A 30 -6.86 12.42 5.29
C ALA A 30 -6.08 13.36 6.22
N GLU A 31 -6.56 14.59 6.44
CA GLU A 31 -5.97 15.55 7.38
C GLU A 31 -6.03 15.09 8.85
N GLU A 32 -7.08 14.37 9.25
CA GLU A 32 -7.23 13.89 10.63
C GLU A 32 -6.18 12.82 10.95
N TYR A 33 -5.86 11.97 9.98
CA TYR A 33 -4.77 11.00 10.13
C TYR A 33 -3.41 11.67 10.28
N VAL A 34 -3.14 12.72 9.51
CA VAL A 34 -1.88 13.46 9.61
C VAL A 34 -1.76 14.15 10.97
N ALA A 35 -2.81 14.85 11.42
CA ALA A 35 -2.84 15.47 12.73
C ALA A 35 -2.63 14.45 13.85
N ARG A 36 -3.26 13.27 13.73
CA ARG A 36 -3.10 12.19 14.72
C ARG A 36 -1.69 11.59 14.71
N ALA A 37 -1.11 11.36 13.53
CA ALA A 37 0.26 10.86 13.39
C ALA A 37 1.27 11.83 14.05
N ALA A 38 1.07 13.14 13.88
CA ALA A 38 1.90 14.16 14.52
C ALA A 38 1.78 14.13 16.05
N GLN A 39 0.55 14.01 16.58
CA GLN A 39 0.32 13.86 18.03
C GLN A 39 0.96 12.60 18.61
N LEU A 40 1.00 11.51 17.85
CA LEU A 40 1.59 10.23 18.26
C LEU A 40 3.11 10.18 18.05
N GLY A 41 3.73 11.21 17.48
CA GLY A 41 5.17 11.27 17.24
C GLY A 41 5.66 10.33 16.13
N TYR A 42 4.81 10.05 15.13
CA TYR A 42 5.23 9.25 13.96
C TYR A 42 6.32 9.98 13.18
N SER A 43 7.21 9.21 12.55
CA SER A 43 8.28 9.75 11.70
C SER A 43 7.81 10.10 10.31
N ALA A 44 6.77 9.43 9.82
CA ALA A 44 6.11 9.72 8.54
C ALA A 44 4.72 9.08 8.50
N ILE A 45 3.91 9.49 7.53
CA ILE A 45 2.63 8.86 7.20
C ILE A 45 2.46 8.78 5.68
N ALA A 46 1.95 7.66 5.18
CA ALA A 46 1.52 7.53 3.79
C ALA A 46 -0.01 7.56 3.70
N ILE A 47 -0.54 8.30 2.72
CA ILE A 47 -1.96 8.20 2.34
C ILE A 47 -2.04 7.34 1.09
N THR A 48 -2.78 6.24 1.19
CA THR A 48 -2.83 5.17 0.19
C THR A 48 -4.27 4.76 -0.08
N ASP A 49 -5.05 5.70 -0.62
CA ASP A 49 -6.46 5.45 -0.94
C ASP A 49 -6.63 4.40 -2.04
N GLU A 50 -7.78 3.71 -2.05
CA GLU A 50 -8.06 2.70 -3.07
C GLU A 50 -8.24 3.33 -4.46
N CYS A 51 -7.29 3.06 -5.35
CA CYS A 51 -7.21 3.53 -6.72
C CYS A 51 -7.51 5.05 -6.81
N SER A 52 -6.89 5.83 -5.94
CA SER A 52 -7.16 7.27 -5.77
C SER A 52 -5.99 8.00 -5.13
N LEU A 53 -5.86 9.28 -5.47
CA LEU A 53 -4.95 10.23 -4.81
C LEU A 53 -5.72 11.44 -4.25
N ALA A 54 -7.05 11.36 -4.16
CA ALA A 54 -7.89 12.49 -3.78
C ALA A 54 -7.62 12.97 -2.34
N GLY A 55 -7.31 12.05 -1.41
CA GLY A 55 -6.96 12.40 -0.03
C GLY A 55 -5.62 13.12 0.12
N VAL A 56 -4.73 12.99 -0.86
CA VAL A 56 -3.35 13.50 -0.78
C VAL A 56 -3.31 15.02 -0.67
N VAL A 57 -4.19 15.75 -1.37
CA VAL A 57 -4.18 17.22 -1.35
C VAL A 57 -4.46 17.74 0.05
N ARG A 58 -5.47 17.17 0.73
CA ARG A 58 -5.85 17.57 2.10
C ARG A 58 -4.79 17.16 3.12
N ALA A 59 -4.26 15.96 2.98
CA ALA A 59 -3.15 15.50 3.81
C ALA A 59 -1.89 16.36 3.63
N HIS A 60 -1.59 16.83 2.42
CA HIS A 60 -0.40 17.65 2.16
C HIS A 60 -0.46 19.01 2.87
N VAL A 61 -1.63 19.64 2.88
CA VAL A 61 -1.83 20.91 3.60
C VAL A 61 -1.57 20.73 5.09
N GLU A 62 -2.16 19.70 5.70
CA GLU A 62 -1.99 19.42 7.12
C GLU A 62 -0.56 18.98 7.46
N ALA A 63 0.05 18.13 6.63
CA ALA A 63 1.39 17.61 6.85
C ALA A 63 2.43 18.73 6.85
N LYS A 64 2.25 19.71 5.97
CA LYS A 64 3.08 20.92 5.95
C LYS A 64 2.90 21.76 7.22
N ALA A 65 1.67 21.91 7.72
CA ALA A 65 1.40 22.64 8.96
C ALA A 65 2.00 21.94 10.19
N ALA A 66 1.96 20.61 10.22
CA ALA A 66 2.49 19.78 11.30
C ALA A 66 3.99 19.43 11.17
N ASN A 67 4.67 19.89 10.11
CA ASN A 67 6.05 19.51 9.76
C ASN A 67 6.26 17.98 9.73
N MET A 68 5.26 17.25 9.23
CA MET A 68 5.22 15.79 9.14
C MET A 68 5.61 15.33 7.73
N PRO A 69 6.56 14.40 7.56
CA PRO A 69 6.84 13.77 6.28
C PRO A 69 5.62 12.99 5.76
N LEU A 70 5.11 13.40 4.60
CA LEU A 70 3.99 12.76 3.90
C LEU A 70 4.52 11.93 2.73
N ILE A 71 4.15 10.65 2.69
CA ILE A 71 4.41 9.74 1.58
C ILE A 71 3.13 9.63 0.73
N ILE A 72 3.28 9.71 -0.58
CA ILE A 72 2.15 9.64 -1.51
C ILE A 72 2.06 8.22 -2.07
N GLY A 73 0.88 7.60 -1.98
CA GLY A 73 0.66 6.30 -2.56
C GLY A 73 -0.81 6.02 -2.86
N SER A 74 -1.07 4.81 -3.34
CA SER A 74 -2.43 4.32 -3.61
C SER A 74 -2.47 2.81 -3.40
N HIS A 75 -3.60 2.31 -2.93
CA HIS A 75 -3.87 0.89 -2.83
C HIS A 75 -4.60 0.39 -4.09
N PHE A 76 -4.28 -0.83 -4.53
CA PHE A 76 -4.83 -1.41 -5.75
C PHE A 76 -5.22 -2.87 -5.52
N ARG A 77 -6.35 -3.26 -6.11
CA ARG A 77 -6.77 -4.65 -6.26
C ARG A 77 -6.71 -5.01 -7.73
N LEU A 78 -6.01 -6.10 -8.02
CA LEU A 78 -5.91 -6.67 -9.36
C LEU A 78 -6.93 -7.79 -9.52
N THR A 79 -7.50 -7.89 -10.71
CA THR A 79 -8.48 -8.88 -11.14
C THR A 79 -7.83 -9.79 -12.19
N ALA A 80 -7.99 -11.09 -12.04
CA ALA A 80 -7.54 -12.07 -13.02
C ALA A 80 -8.40 -12.04 -14.30
N ALA A 81 -7.95 -12.76 -15.33
CA ALA A 81 -8.65 -12.82 -16.62
C ALA A 81 -10.08 -13.39 -16.49
N ASP A 82 -10.27 -14.35 -15.58
CA ASP A 82 -11.56 -14.97 -15.26
C ASP A 82 -12.48 -14.10 -14.39
N GLY A 83 -12.03 -12.90 -14.00
CA GLY A 83 -12.79 -11.98 -13.15
C GLY A 83 -12.61 -12.20 -11.65
N SER A 84 -11.87 -13.22 -11.22
CA SER A 84 -11.58 -13.47 -9.82
C SER A 84 -10.53 -12.49 -9.26
N PRO A 85 -10.47 -12.27 -7.92
CA PRO A 85 -9.39 -11.49 -7.31
C PRO A 85 -8.03 -12.14 -7.57
N ALA A 86 -7.09 -11.39 -8.13
CA ALA A 86 -5.72 -11.86 -8.36
C ALA A 86 -4.85 -11.60 -7.12
N LEU A 87 -4.63 -10.33 -6.77
CA LEU A 87 -3.87 -9.89 -5.61
C LEU A 87 -4.20 -8.43 -5.27
N ALA A 88 -3.78 -7.97 -4.10
CA ALA A 88 -3.86 -6.57 -3.70
C ALA A 88 -2.48 -6.06 -3.30
N PHE A 89 -2.19 -4.79 -3.55
CA PHE A 89 -0.92 -4.18 -3.16
C PHE A 89 -1.06 -2.66 -2.97
N THR A 90 -0.12 -2.09 -2.22
CA THR A 90 0.03 -0.64 -2.06
C THR A 90 1.26 -0.18 -2.83
N ALA A 91 1.13 0.87 -3.63
CA ALA A 91 2.26 1.51 -4.29
C ALA A 91 2.55 2.87 -3.66
N LEU A 92 3.82 3.14 -3.38
CA LEU A 92 4.31 4.39 -2.79
C LEU A 92 5.24 5.09 -3.78
N ALA A 93 4.90 6.31 -4.21
CA ALA A 93 5.75 7.09 -5.10
C ALA A 93 7.02 7.54 -4.37
N THR A 94 8.18 7.30 -4.97
CA THR A 94 9.49 7.68 -4.42
C THR A 94 9.98 9.04 -4.93
N ASN A 95 9.41 9.51 -6.04
CA ASN A 95 9.75 10.79 -6.67
C ASN A 95 8.54 11.31 -7.49
N ARG A 96 8.76 12.42 -8.21
CA ARG A 96 7.73 13.07 -9.04
C ARG A 96 7.29 12.22 -10.23
N ASP A 97 8.20 11.43 -10.82
CA ASP A 97 7.89 10.55 -11.94
C ASP A 97 7.03 9.38 -11.47
N GLY A 98 7.34 8.81 -10.29
CA GLY A 98 6.51 7.79 -9.63
C GLY A 98 5.09 8.30 -9.33
N TYR A 99 4.95 9.56 -8.91
CA TYR A 99 3.64 10.18 -8.76
C TYR A 99 2.87 10.26 -10.09
N GLY A 100 3.55 10.64 -11.18
CA GLY A 100 2.99 10.64 -12.53
C GLY A 100 2.52 9.25 -12.96
N ASN A 101 3.37 8.24 -12.78
CA ASN A 101 3.08 6.84 -13.09
C ASN A 101 1.85 6.33 -12.31
N LEU A 102 1.71 6.69 -11.02
CA LEU A 102 0.53 6.35 -10.23
C LEU A 102 -0.75 7.01 -10.78
N CYS A 103 -0.68 8.27 -11.18
CA CYS A 103 -1.83 8.99 -11.74
C CYS A 103 -2.31 8.32 -13.05
N GLU A 104 -1.37 7.95 -13.91
CA GLU A 104 -1.69 7.26 -15.17
C GLU A 104 -2.22 5.85 -14.93
N PHE A 105 -1.65 5.10 -13.98
CA PHE A 105 -2.14 3.77 -13.62
C PHE A 105 -3.57 3.80 -13.03
N ILE A 106 -3.87 4.77 -12.17
CA ILE A 106 -5.24 5.02 -11.68
C ILE A 106 -6.18 5.34 -12.85
N SER A 107 -5.74 6.20 -13.77
CA SER A 107 -6.52 6.60 -14.94
C SER A 107 -6.83 5.41 -15.84
N LEU A 108 -5.83 4.58 -16.15
CA LEU A 108 -5.98 3.33 -16.89
C LEU A 108 -7.06 2.43 -16.27
N GLY A 109 -7.00 2.22 -14.95
CA GLY A 109 -7.95 1.34 -14.25
C GLY A 109 -9.39 1.87 -14.24
N ARG A 110 -9.56 3.18 -14.06
CA ARG A 110 -10.88 3.83 -13.97
C ARG A 110 -11.54 4.06 -15.33
N MET A 111 -10.79 4.45 -16.35
CA MET A 111 -11.36 4.79 -17.67
C MET A 111 -11.98 3.60 -18.39
N ARG A 112 -11.52 2.37 -18.11
CA ARG A 112 -12.08 1.14 -18.71
C ARG A 112 -13.26 0.54 -17.94
N SER A 113 -13.71 1.20 -16.89
CA SER A 113 -14.74 0.68 -15.98
C SER A 113 -15.95 1.62 -15.92
N LYS A 114 -17.08 1.11 -15.44
CA LYS A 114 -18.25 1.95 -15.16
C LYS A 114 -17.92 2.91 -14.01
N LYS A 115 -18.58 4.07 -13.99
CA LYS A 115 -18.43 5.05 -12.91
C LYS A 115 -18.64 4.37 -11.54
N GLY A 116 -17.68 4.55 -10.64
CA GLY A 116 -17.72 3.96 -9.29
C GLY A 116 -16.96 2.63 -9.15
N SER A 117 -16.45 2.05 -10.24
CA SER A 117 -15.53 0.91 -10.18
C SER A 117 -14.22 1.20 -10.93
N TYR A 118 -13.23 0.35 -10.70
CA TYR A 118 -12.03 0.26 -11.52
C TYR A 118 -11.72 -1.21 -11.75
N ARG A 119 -10.96 -1.50 -12.81
CA ARG A 119 -10.42 -2.82 -13.07
C ARG A 119 -8.95 -2.63 -13.34
N LEU A 120 -8.08 -3.36 -12.67
CA LEU A 120 -6.65 -3.46 -12.96
C LEU A 120 -6.33 -4.96 -13.04
N ALA A 121 -5.43 -5.38 -13.91
CA ALA A 121 -5.06 -6.76 -14.12
C ALA A 121 -3.54 -6.90 -14.01
N PRO A 122 -3.01 -8.08 -13.63
CA PRO A 122 -1.58 -8.35 -13.63
C PRO A 122 -0.88 -7.96 -14.94
N LEU A 123 -1.55 -8.18 -16.08
CA LEU A 123 -1.03 -7.86 -17.40
C LEU A 123 -0.79 -6.36 -17.61
N ASP A 124 -1.54 -5.48 -16.94
CA ASP A 124 -1.33 -4.02 -17.04
C ASP A 124 0.02 -3.58 -16.45
N LEU A 125 0.65 -4.43 -15.63
CA LEU A 125 1.97 -4.20 -15.03
C LEU A 125 3.06 -5.01 -15.74
N GLU A 126 2.75 -6.24 -16.18
CA GLU A 126 3.71 -7.08 -16.91
C GLU A 126 3.90 -6.64 -18.36
N HIS A 127 2.81 -6.40 -19.08
CA HIS A 127 2.80 -6.11 -20.51
C HIS A 127 1.78 -5.01 -20.86
N PRO A 128 1.93 -3.79 -20.31
CA PRO A 128 1.03 -2.70 -20.65
C PRO A 128 1.06 -2.39 -22.15
N GLU A 129 -0.12 -2.15 -22.71
CA GLU A 129 -0.31 -1.73 -24.10
C GLU A 129 -0.11 -0.22 -24.27
N ALA A 130 0.14 0.23 -25.50
CA ALA A 130 0.23 1.65 -25.81
C ALA A 130 -1.09 2.38 -25.47
N PRO A 131 -1.04 3.62 -24.93
CA PRO A 131 0.14 4.46 -24.70
C PRO A 131 0.88 4.21 -23.37
N TYR A 132 0.47 3.22 -22.57
CA TYR A 132 0.93 3.01 -21.19
C TYR A 132 2.15 2.09 -21.06
N THR A 133 2.89 1.83 -22.14
CA THR A 133 4.03 0.89 -22.14
C THR A 133 5.10 1.22 -21.09
N HIS A 134 5.24 2.49 -20.73
CA HIS A 134 6.16 2.99 -19.71
C HIS A 134 5.74 2.62 -18.27
N LEU A 135 4.49 2.21 -18.04
CA LEU A 135 4.00 1.75 -16.72
C LEU A 135 4.43 0.32 -16.37
N ARG A 136 5.23 -0.35 -17.22
CA ARG A 136 5.69 -1.71 -16.97
C ARG A 136 6.44 -1.77 -15.64
N GLY A 137 5.98 -2.62 -14.73
CA GLY A 137 6.53 -2.75 -13.38
C GLY A 137 6.30 -1.50 -12.50
N LEU A 138 5.48 -0.54 -12.93
CA LEU A 138 5.17 0.72 -12.27
C LEU A 138 6.44 1.41 -11.72
N PRO A 139 7.28 2.00 -12.58
CA PRO A 139 8.58 2.53 -12.18
C PRO A 139 8.44 3.64 -11.13
N ASP A 140 9.54 3.86 -10.40
CA ASP A 140 9.66 4.91 -9.36
C ASP A 140 8.69 4.76 -8.18
N CYS A 141 8.07 3.59 -8.02
CA CYS A 141 7.21 3.25 -6.89
C CYS A 141 7.77 2.08 -6.09
N ILE A 142 7.72 2.13 -4.77
CA ILE A 142 7.82 0.92 -3.94
C ILE A 142 6.46 0.23 -3.96
N ALA A 143 6.45 -1.09 -4.15
CA ALA A 143 5.22 -1.87 -4.18
C ALA A 143 5.20 -2.83 -2.98
N ILE A 144 4.14 -2.79 -2.20
CA ILE A 144 3.96 -3.59 -0.99
C ILE A 144 2.78 -4.53 -1.21
N LEU A 145 3.04 -5.82 -1.41
CA LEU A 145 2.02 -6.85 -1.53
C LEU A 145 1.20 -6.92 -0.24
N SER A 146 -0.13 -6.96 -0.38
CA SER A 146 -1.08 -7.12 0.73
C SER A 146 -1.68 -8.52 0.70
N PRO A 147 -1.19 -9.47 1.52
CA PRO A 147 -1.76 -10.82 1.57
C PRO A 147 -3.21 -10.83 2.02
N ASP A 148 -4.01 -11.76 1.48
CA ASP A 148 -5.35 -12.03 1.96
C ASP A 148 -5.33 -12.54 3.42
N PHE A 149 -6.39 -12.28 4.19
CA PHE A 149 -6.53 -12.75 5.57
C PHE A 149 -7.63 -13.81 5.72
N PRO A 150 -7.35 -14.99 6.31
CA PRO A 150 -6.02 -15.51 6.61
C PRO A 150 -5.26 -15.85 5.31
N ALA A 151 -3.92 -15.86 5.37
CA ALA A 151 -3.11 -16.11 4.19
C ALA A 151 -3.20 -17.59 3.80
N ASN A 152 -3.42 -17.86 2.51
CA ASN A 152 -3.28 -19.19 1.94
C ASN A 152 -1.87 -19.33 1.37
N GLU A 153 -1.13 -20.35 1.82
CA GLU A 153 0.29 -20.49 1.51
C GLU A 153 0.58 -20.68 0.02
N GLN A 154 -0.16 -21.55 -0.68
CA GLN A 154 0.04 -21.79 -2.13
C GLN A 154 -0.27 -20.54 -2.95
N ARG A 155 -1.38 -19.87 -2.64
CA ARG A 155 -1.78 -18.64 -3.31
C ARG A 155 -0.78 -17.52 -3.07
N LEU A 156 -0.32 -17.36 -1.82
CA LEU A 156 0.64 -16.33 -1.47
C LEU A 156 2.01 -16.58 -2.11
N ASP A 157 2.46 -17.84 -2.18
CA ASP A 157 3.72 -18.21 -2.82
C ASP A 157 3.74 -17.80 -4.31
N ALA A 158 2.67 -18.13 -5.04
CA ALA A 158 2.51 -17.71 -6.44
C ALA A 158 2.40 -16.18 -6.60
N GLN A 159 1.71 -15.50 -5.67
CA GLN A 159 1.63 -14.04 -5.66
C GLN A 159 2.99 -13.39 -5.43
N VAL A 160 3.78 -13.89 -4.47
CA VAL A 160 5.13 -13.38 -4.15
C VAL A 160 6.08 -13.60 -5.31
N GLU A 161 6.07 -14.78 -5.93
CA GLU A 161 6.90 -15.08 -7.11
C GLU A 161 6.62 -14.09 -8.25
N TRP A 162 5.34 -13.89 -8.56
CA TRP A 162 4.91 -12.92 -9.56
C TRP A 162 5.32 -11.49 -9.18
N PHE A 163 5.10 -11.10 -7.93
CA PHE A 163 5.33 -9.74 -7.45
C PHE A 163 6.82 -9.38 -7.46
N ALA A 164 7.69 -10.31 -7.04
CA ALA A 164 9.14 -10.16 -7.10
C ALA A 164 9.63 -10.02 -8.55
N ARG A 165 9.07 -10.78 -9.50
CA ARG A 165 9.40 -10.66 -10.92
C ARG A 165 9.01 -9.32 -11.53
N VAL A 166 7.87 -8.76 -11.13
CA VAL A 166 7.32 -7.51 -11.70
C VAL A 166 8.00 -6.27 -11.12
N PHE A 167 8.23 -6.24 -9.81
CA PHE A 167 8.73 -5.04 -9.12
C PHE A 167 10.23 -5.12 -8.77
N GLY A 168 10.84 -6.30 -8.82
CA GLY A 168 12.25 -6.51 -8.48
C GLY A 168 12.56 -6.11 -7.04
N ASP A 169 13.65 -5.37 -6.83
CA ASP A 169 14.09 -4.90 -5.50
C ASP A 169 13.11 -3.92 -4.83
N ARG A 170 12.09 -3.44 -5.56
CA ARG A 170 11.03 -2.56 -5.03
C ARG A 170 9.83 -3.35 -4.48
N ALA A 171 9.87 -4.68 -4.55
CA ALA A 171 8.84 -5.58 -4.07
C ALA A 171 8.97 -5.83 -2.58
N TRP A 172 7.99 -5.41 -1.78
CA TRP A 172 7.89 -5.68 -0.35
C TRP A 172 6.62 -6.49 -0.07
N ILE A 173 6.53 -7.09 1.12
CA ILE A 173 5.35 -7.82 1.59
C ILE A 173 4.87 -7.23 2.92
N ALA A 174 3.57 -6.94 3.02
CA ALA A 174 2.96 -6.49 4.26
C ALA A 174 2.62 -7.67 5.17
N LEU A 175 2.83 -7.48 6.48
CA LEU A 175 2.27 -8.33 7.53
C LEU A 175 1.29 -7.49 8.36
N THR A 176 0.00 -7.71 8.15
CA THR A 176 -1.05 -6.92 8.81
C THR A 176 -1.72 -7.73 9.91
N LEU A 177 -1.60 -7.27 11.15
CA LEU A 177 -2.16 -7.95 12.32
C LEU A 177 -3.17 -7.05 13.01
N HIS A 178 -4.39 -7.55 13.15
CA HIS A 178 -5.51 -6.80 13.73
C HIS A 178 -5.99 -7.41 15.07
N ALA A 179 -5.15 -8.24 15.70
CA ALA A 179 -5.45 -9.04 16.87
C ALA A 179 -6.68 -9.95 16.66
N ARG A 180 -6.77 -10.59 15.48
CA ARG A 180 -7.83 -11.56 15.16
C ARG A 180 -7.41 -12.97 15.56
N ALA A 181 -8.38 -13.88 15.68
CA ALA A 181 -8.15 -15.26 16.12
C ALA A 181 -7.16 -16.07 15.27
N MET A 182 -6.93 -15.68 14.00
CA MET A 182 -6.03 -16.38 13.07
C MET A 182 -4.74 -15.62 12.77
N ASP A 183 -4.41 -14.58 13.55
CA ASP A 183 -3.22 -13.75 13.32
C ASP A 183 -1.92 -14.55 13.37
N ASP A 184 -1.80 -15.52 14.29
CA ASP A 184 -0.59 -16.36 14.39
C ASP A 184 -0.43 -17.28 13.17
N ILE A 185 -1.54 -17.83 12.66
CA ILE A 185 -1.55 -18.65 11.45
C ILE A 185 -1.18 -17.78 10.24
N HIS A 186 -1.80 -16.61 10.10
CA HIS A 186 -1.51 -15.67 9.02
C HIS A 186 -0.03 -15.24 9.05
N ARG A 187 0.48 -14.82 10.21
CA ARG A 187 1.89 -14.48 10.41
C ARG A 187 2.81 -15.62 9.97
N GLY A 188 2.56 -16.83 10.49
CA GLY A 188 3.39 -17.98 10.18
C GLY A 188 3.41 -18.31 8.69
N VAL A 189 2.29 -18.18 7.98
CA VAL A 189 2.25 -18.37 6.51
C VAL A 189 3.05 -17.30 5.79
N VAL A 190 2.84 -16.02 6.12
CA VAL A 190 3.50 -14.89 5.45
C VAL A 190 5.02 -14.94 5.66
N GLU A 191 5.48 -15.21 6.89
CA GLU A 191 6.91 -15.35 7.21
C GLU A 191 7.54 -16.55 6.48
N ARG A 192 6.86 -17.71 6.44
CA ARG A 192 7.36 -18.90 5.73
C ARG A 192 7.49 -18.67 4.23
N VAL A 193 6.51 -18.03 3.61
CA VAL A 193 6.56 -17.73 2.18
C VAL A 193 7.68 -16.73 1.90
N ALA A 194 7.76 -15.62 2.65
CA ALA A 194 8.81 -14.64 2.42
C ALA A 194 10.22 -15.21 2.58
N ALA A 195 10.44 -16.11 3.56
CA ALA A 195 11.72 -16.76 3.76
C ALA A 195 12.19 -17.62 2.56
N ARG A 196 11.27 -18.16 1.74
CA ARG A 196 11.63 -18.96 0.53
C ARG A 196 12.14 -18.13 -0.62
N HIS A 197 11.61 -16.92 -0.77
CA HIS A 197 11.89 -16.05 -1.91
C HIS A 197 13.12 -15.14 -1.68
N GLY A 198 13.72 -15.20 -0.48
CA GLY A 198 14.98 -14.52 -0.13
C GLY A 198 14.89 -12.98 -0.06
N PRO A 199 15.97 -12.28 0.36
CA PRO A 199 16.11 -10.84 0.13
C PRO A 199 16.16 -10.58 -1.40
N PRO A 200 15.37 -9.63 -1.95
CA PRO A 200 15.17 -8.26 -1.49
C PRO A 200 13.81 -7.97 -0.85
N LEU A 201 13.02 -9.00 -0.51
CA LEU A 201 11.78 -8.84 0.24
C LEU A 201 12.13 -8.41 1.68
N ASP A 202 12.53 -7.15 1.87
CA ASP A 202 12.74 -6.56 3.19
C ASP A 202 11.40 -6.64 3.90
N PHE A 203 11.30 -7.64 4.79
CA PHE A 203 10.12 -7.95 5.57
C PHE A 203 9.98 -6.88 6.65
N ARG A 204 9.63 -5.65 6.24
CA ARG A 204 9.20 -4.63 7.16
C ARG A 204 7.74 -4.90 7.47
N ALA A 205 7.53 -5.72 8.49
CA ALA A 205 6.22 -5.93 9.09
C ALA A 205 5.65 -4.57 9.52
N PHE A 206 4.80 -4.00 8.67
CA PHE A 206 4.03 -2.80 9.00
C PHE A 206 2.86 -3.23 9.87
N TYR A 207 3.04 -3.07 11.18
CA TYR A 207 1.92 -3.18 12.11
C TYR A 207 0.96 -2.04 11.84
N ARG A 208 -0.13 -2.33 11.11
CA ARG A 208 -1.30 -1.47 11.08
C ARG A 208 -1.95 -1.53 12.45
N CYS A 209 -1.48 -0.70 13.37
CA CYS A 209 -2.23 -0.44 14.59
C CYS A 209 -3.40 0.43 14.15
N CYS A 210 -4.56 -0.18 13.96
CA CYS A 210 -5.81 0.56 13.99
C CYS A 210 -5.80 1.35 15.30
N ALA A 211 -5.47 2.63 15.21
CA ALA A 211 -5.78 3.58 16.27
C ALA A 211 -7.29 3.47 16.47
N ARG A 212 -7.69 2.76 17.53
CA ARG A 212 -9.01 2.92 18.12
C ARG A 212 -9.16 4.35 18.61
#